data_AF-A0A955LT25-F1
#
_entry.id   AF-A0A955LT25-F1
#
_cell.length_a   1.000
_cell.length_b   1.000
_cell.length_c   1.000
_cell.angle_alpha   90.00
_cell.angle_beta   90.00
_cell.angle_gamma   90.00
#
_symmetry.space_group_name_H-M   'P 1'
#
loop_
_entity.id
_entity.type
_entity.pdbx_description
1 polymer ?
#
loop_
_entity_poly.entity_id
_entity_poly.type
_entity_poly.pdbx_seq_one_letter_code
_entity_poly.pdbx_strand_id
1 'polypeptide(L)'
;MRGLILIQIDGLAGSVLRRAMKENRMPFISEMSKSKDRRLWTFYSGIPSNTPSVQGEIFYGIRQCVPAFQFRDRRTRKKMTMYECGNAQEIEERLQKQGAALLSEGSSYGNIFTGGAKRFAFCITALQFSADFFKFSVMRFARFLVLNPFFCAKTILQMAGEVLIGVKDVLSGVLRGEHVTQELYFVFTRVIGSIFLRNWITVSTVIDMREKLPVIHLNYFGYDEQAHRRGPTSEFALWSLKGIDDAVKTVCRAAEKLKRRYPYDVWIYSDHGQEESRPYSSVIGNDIKCIIENYFRATEYKHGRHQGRQDVSLNEWQKLYAERLAKSGKSGSIPPVNEE
;
A
#
# COMPACT_ATOMS: atom_id res chain seq x y z
N MET A 1 28.67 -14.82 0.50
CA MET A 1 27.32 -14.48 -0.03
C MET A 1 26.71 -13.42 0.89
N ARG A 2 25.99 -12.46 0.31
CA ARG A 2 25.24 -11.41 1.03
C ARG A 2 23.76 -11.68 0.81
N GLY A 3 22.93 -11.41 1.81
CA GLY A 3 21.48 -11.41 1.66
C GLY A 3 20.94 -10.02 1.36
N LEU A 4 19.70 -9.96 0.90
CA LEU A 4 18.96 -8.72 0.64
C LEU A 4 17.67 -8.71 1.44
N ILE A 5 17.40 -7.61 2.13
CA ILE A 5 16.12 -7.36 2.81
C ILE A 5 15.50 -6.13 2.16
N LEU A 6 14.33 -6.33 1.58
CA LEU A 6 13.51 -5.30 0.96
C LEU A 6 12.34 -4.98 1.89
N ILE A 7 12.36 -3.78 2.49
CA ILE A 7 11.31 -3.29 3.38
C ILE A 7 10.49 -2.24 2.64
N GLN A 8 9.27 -2.60 2.27
CA GLN A 8 8.29 -1.69 1.70
C GLN A 8 7.45 -1.07 2.84
N ILE A 9 7.36 0.26 2.85
CA ILE A 9 6.35 1.00 3.62
C ILE A 9 5.30 1.47 2.63
N ASP A 10 4.16 0.81 2.63
CA ASP A 10 3.10 1.00 1.64
C ASP A 10 2.58 2.45 1.66
N GLY A 11 2.39 3.05 0.48
CA GLY A 11 1.74 4.36 0.32
C GLY A 11 2.45 5.59 0.91
N LEU A 12 3.67 5.45 1.44
CA LEU A 12 4.40 6.52 2.12
C LEU A 12 5.11 7.47 1.14
N ALA A 13 4.46 8.60 0.85
CA ALA A 13 5.05 9.68 0.06
C ALA A 13 6.32 10.26 0.71
N GLY A 14 7.32 10.61 -0.10
CA GLY A 14 8.58 11.18 0.38
C GLY A 14 8.41 12.51 1.14
N SER A 15 7.40 13.32 0.79
CA SER A 15 7.01 14.52 1.55
C SER A 15 6.52 14.18 2.95
N VAL A 16 5.67 13.16 3.07
CA VAL A 16 5.15 12.67 4.36
C VAL A 16 6.26 12.05 5.20
N LEU A 17 7.17 11.26 4.62
CA LEU A 17 8.34 10.73 5.33
C LEU A 17 9.18 11.86 5.96
N ARG A 18 9.48 12.92 5.19
CA ARG A 18 10.23 14.08 5.71
C ARG A 18 9.50 14.78 6.86
N ARG A 19 8.17 14.93 6.75
CA ARG A 19 7.34 15.47 7.83
C ARG A 19 7.37 14.59 9.06
N ALA A 20 7.15 13.29 8.91
CA ALA A 20 7.16 12.32 9.99
C ALA A 20 8.52 12.27 10.73
N MET A 21 9.64 12.41 10.01
CA MET A 21 10.96 12.54 10.63
C MET A 21 11.12 13.85 11.41
N LYS A 22 10.60 14.97 10.89
CA LYS A 22 10.64 16.28 11.57
C LYS A 22 9.79 16.29 12.84
N GLU A 23 8.63 15.63 12.81
CA GLU A 23 7.70 15.52 13.94
C GLU A 23 8.04 14.38 14.90
N ASN A 24 9.23 13.77 14.75
CA ASN A 24 9.71 12.67 15.60
C ASN A 24 8.76 11.45 15.65
N ARG A 25 8.01 11.22 14.56
CA ARG A 25 7.16 10.04 14.36
C ARG A 25 7.96 8.84 13.86
N MET A 26 9.09 9.07 13.19
CA MET A 26 10.02 8.02 12.72
C MET A 26 11.46 8.29 13.17
N PRO A 27 11.75 8.24 14.49
CA PRO A 27 13.07 8.59 15.03
C PRO A 27 14.20 7.71 14.51
N PHE A 28 13.99 6.41 14.31
CA PHE A 28 15.04 5.51 13.83
C PHE A 28 15.41 5.79 12.37
N ILE A 29 14.43 5.96 11.49
CA ILE A 29 14.71 6.34 10.10
C ILE A 29 15.34 7.74 10.05
N SER A 30 14.90 8.67 10.90
CA SER A 30 15.51 10.02 11.01
C SER A 30 16.98 9.95 11.40
N GLU A 31 17.34 9.18 12.43
CA GLU A 31 18.73 8.96 12.83
C GLU A 31 19.53 8.28 11.72
N MET A 32 18.95 7.25 11.10
CA MET A 32 19.55 6.50 10.01
C MET A 32 19.87 7.39 8.80
N SER A 33 19.01 8.34 8.47
CA SER A 33 19.18 9.26 7.34
C SER A 33 20.35 10.24 7.52
N LYS A 34 20.83 10.44 8.75
CA LYS A 34 21.97 11.31 9.07
C LYS A 34 23.32 10.61 8.86
N SER A 35 23.34 9.28 8.72
CA SER A 35 24.57 8.53 8.47
C SER A 35 25.10 8.79 7.07
N LYS A 36 26.40 9.05 6.92
CA LYS A 36 27.05 9.28 5.62
C LYS A 36 26.99 8.08 4.67
N ASP A 37 26.81 6.88 5.22
CA ASP A 37 26.78 5.62 4.48
C ASP A 37 25.38 5.27 3.96
N ARG A 38 24.37 6.09 4.26
CA ARG A 38 22.97 5.82 3.91
C ARG A 38 22.40 7.04 3.20
N ARG A 39 21.76 6.82 2.06
CA ARG A 39 21.22 7.90 1.22
C ARG A 39 19.73 7.74 1.07
N LEU A 40 19.00 8.83 1.32
CA LEU A 40 17.58 8.92 1.00
C LEU A 40 17.46 9.37 -0.46
N TRP A 41 16.86 8.53 -1.29
CA TRP A 41 16.58 8.83 -2.69
C TRP A 41 15.07 8.94 -2.91
N THR A 42 14.68 9.81 -3.82
CA THR A 42 13.35 9.78 -4.42
C THR A 42 13.43 8.97 -5.71
N PHE A 43 12.48 8.08 -5.94
CA PHE A 43 12.34 7.38 -7.20
C PHE A 43 10.91 7.50 -7.72
N TYR A 44 10.75 7.35 -9.03
CA TYR A 44 9.45 7.37 -9.68
C TYR A 44 8.84 5.96 -9.62
N SER A 45 7.64 5.85 -9.04
CA SER A 45 6.93 4.58 -8.85
C SER A 45 6.32 3.99 -10.13
N GLY A 46 6.30 4.75 -11.22
CA GLY A 46 5.64 4.32 -12.46
C GLY A 46 4.15 4.69 -12.51
N ILE A 47 3.54 4.43 -13.67
CA ILE A 47 2.09 4.53 -13.88
C ILE A 47 1.58 3.13 -14.27
N PRO A 48 0.58 2.58 -13.56
CA PRO A 48 -0.10 3.17 -12.41
C PRO A 48 0.74 3.07 -11.13
N SER A 49 0.69 4.11 -10.28
CA SER A 49 1.35 4.15 -8.98
C SER A 49 0.53 3.38 -7.93
N ASN A 50 0.48 2.05 -8.05
CA ASN A 50 -0.20 1.17 -7.11
C ASN A 50 0.64 -0.06 -6.78
N THR A 51 0.38 -0.65 -5.61
CA THR A 51 1.09 -1.80 -5.07
C THR A 51 1.26 -2.97 -6.04
N PRO A 52 0.21 -3.50 -6.72
CA PRO A 52 0.39 -4.65 -7.60
C PRO A 52 1.27 -4.33 -8.81
N SER A 53 1.17 -3.13 -9.40
CA SER A 53 2.02 -2.74 -10.53
C SER A 53 3.49 -2.68 -10.13
N VAL A 54 3.78 -2.03 -9.00
CA VAL A 54 5.16 -1.87 -8.49
C VAL A 54 5.75 -3.21 -8.06
N GLN A 55 4.98 -4.04 -7.35
CA GLN A 55 5.42 -5.37 -6.96
C GLN A 55 5.62 -6.29 -8.16
N GLY A 56 4.80 -6.16 -9.21
CA GLY A 56 5.02 -6.87 -10.47
C GLY A 56 6.38 -6.55 -11.10
N GLU A 57 6.75 -5.27 -11.11
CA GLU A 57 8.03 -4.83 -11.65
C GLU A 57 9.22 -5.26 -10.77
N ILE A 58 9.12 -5.12 -9.45
CA ILE A 58 10.20 -5.49 -8.53
C ILE A 58 10.39 -7.01 -8.46
N PHE A 59 9.30 -7.78 -8.38
CA PHE A 59 9.40 -9.23 -8.16
C PHE A 59 9.60 -10.03 -9.44
N TYR A 60 9.11 -9.55 -10.59
CA TYR A 60 9.15 -10.31 -11.84
C TYR A 60 9.82 -9.56 -13.00
N GLY A 61 10.23 -8.30 -12.80
CA GLY A 61 10.83 -7.47 -13.86
C GLY A 61 9.82 -7.01 -14.91
N ILE A 62 8.53 -7.10 -14.63
CA ILE A 62 7.45 -6.82 -15.60
C ILE A 62 6.80 -5.48 -15.27
N ARG A 63 7.14 -4.48 -16.07
CA ARG A 63 6.55 -3.14 -15.98
C ARG A 63 5.05 -3.20 -16.23
N GLN A 64 4.30 -2.43 -15.44
CA GLN A 64 2.86 -2.25 -15.65
C GLN A 64 2.10 -3.58 -15.82
N CYS A 65 2.39 -4.57 -14.95
CA CYS A 65 1.74 -5.87 -15.02
C CYS A 65 0.21 -5.81 -14.95
N VAL A 66 -0.31 -4.76 -14.30
CA VAL A 66 -1.72 -4.43 -14.24
C VAL A 66 -1.93 -2.95 -14.59
N PRO A 67 -3.00 -2.58 -15.30
CA PRO A 67 -3.23 -1.19 -15.70
C PRO A 67 -3.82 -0.32 -14.57
N ALA A 68 -4.38 -0.94 -13.53
CA ALA A 68 -4.93 -0.28 -12.34
C ALA A 68 -5.10 -1.31 -11.22
N PHE A 69 -5.42 -0.85 -10.00
CA PHE A 69 -5.75 -1.74 -8.87
C PHE A 69 -7.06 -2.52 -9.13
N GLN A 70 -8.00 -1.91 -9.86
CA GLN A 70 -9.22 -2.53 -10.34
C GLN A 70 -9.39 -2.22 -11.83
N PHE A 71 -9.57 -3.26 -12.65
CA PHE A 71 -9.66 -3.12 -14.10
C PHE A 71 -10.55 -4.21 -14.70
N ARG A 72 -10.86 -4.10 -16.00
CA ARG A 72 -11.57 -5.15 -16.74
C ARG A 72 -10.60 -5.82 -17.70
N ASP A 73 -10.39 -7.12 -17.52
CA ASP A 73 -9.58 -7.90 -18.47
C ASP A 73 -10.36 -8.02 -19.79
N ARG A 74 -9.77 -7.54 -20.89
CA ARG A 74 -10.43 -7.56 -22.22
C ARG A 74 -10.63 -8.98 -22.74
N ARG A 75 -9.74 -9.91 -22.41
CA ARG A 75 -9.76 -11.30 -22.88
C ARG A 75 -10.87 -12.09 -22.20
N THR A 76 -11.00 -11.94 -20.88
CA THR A 76 -11.99 -12.69 -20.08
C THR A 76 -13.28 -11.92 -19.85
N ARG A 77 -13.29 -10.61 -20.13
CA ARG A 77 -14.36 -9.64 -19.82
C ARG A 77 -14.68 -9.53 -18.31
N LYS A 78 -13.89 -10.17 -17.45
CA LYS A 78 -14.04 -10.16 -15.99
C LYS A 78 -13.52 -8.85 -15.41
N LYS A 79 -14.15 -8.43 -14.32
CA LYS A 79 -13.64 -7.38 -13.44
C LYS A 79 -12.56 -8.01 -12.56
N MET A 80 -11.34 -7.50 -12.66
CA MET A 80 -10.20 -7.91 -11.85
C MET A 80 -9.99 -6.87 -10.76
N THR A 81 -9.96 -7.30 -9.52
CA THR A 81 -9.61 -6.47 -8.37
C THR A 81 -8.47 -7.11 -7.59
N MET A 82 -7.41 -6.36 -7.31
CA MET A 82 -6.16 -6.92 -6.76
C MET A 82 -6.19 -7.23 -5.26
N TYR A 83 -7.28 -6.94 -4.54
CA TYR A 83 -7.51 -7.47 -3.19
C TYR A 83 -8.21 -8.84 -3.19
N GLU A 84 -8.71 -9.30 -4.35
CA GLU A 84 -9.38 -10.60 -4.47
C GLU A 84 -8.34 -11.69 -4.76
N CYS A 85 -8.24 -12.68 -3.88
CA CYS A 85 -7.22 -13.74 -3.95
C CYS A 85 -7.16 -14.42 -5.33
N GLY A 86 -8.30 -14.86 -5.86
CA GLY A 86 -8.33 -15.56 -7.15
C GLY A 86 -7.87 -14.70 -8.33
N ASN A 87 -8.22 -13.40 -8.33
CA ASN A 87 -7.75 -12.48 -9.38
C ASN A 87 -6.24 -12.23 -9.26
N ALA A 88 -5.75 -12.01 -8.04
CA ALA A 88 -4.34 -11.79 -7.80
C ALA A 88 -3.51 -13.03 -8.18
N GLN A 89 -3.99 -14.25 -7.86
CA GLN A 89 -3.36 -15.51 -8.25
C GLN A 89 -3.28 -15.65 -9.77
N GLU A 90 -4.38 -15.36 -10.48
CA GLU A 90 -4.41 -15.43 -11.95
C GLU A 90 -3.36 -14.49 -12.57
N ILE A 91 -3.15 -13.29 -12.00
CA ILE A 91 -2.11 -12.37 -12.45
C ILE A 91 -0.71 -12.90 -12.09
N GLU A 92 -0.51 -13.40 -10.87
CA GLU A 92 0.78 -13.94 -10.44
C GLU A 92 1.23 -15.13 -11.30
N GLU A 93 0.33 -16.05 -11.64
CA GLU A 93 0.62 -17.17 -12.53
C GLU A 93 1.05 -16.71 -13.94
N ARG A 94 0.44 -15.63 -14.44
CA ARG A 94 0.85 -15.03 -15.73
C ARG A 94 2.23 -14.40 -15.63
N LEU A 95 2.59 -13.81 -14.49
CA LEU A 95 3.89 -13.19 -14.24
C LEU A 95 5.01 -14.24 -14.12
N GLN A 96 4.76 -15.32 -13.37
CA GLN A 96 5.72 -16.42 -13.21
C GLN A 96 6.06 -17.12 -14.54
N LYS A 97 5.15 -17.11 -15.52
CA LYS A 97 5.40 -17.69 -16.85
C LYS A 97 6.32 -16.84 -17.74
N GLN A 98 6.51 -15.57 -17.40
CA GLN A 98 7.24 -14.60 -18.23
C GLN A 98 8.70 -14.40 -17.79
N GLY A 99 9.09 -14.87 -16.60
CA GLY A 99 10.45 -14.73 -16.10
C GLY A 99 10.67 -15.34 -14.73
N ALA A 100 11.92 -15.37 -14.30
CA ALA A 100 12.30 -15.83 -12.96
C ALA A 100 11.86 -14.81 -11.91
N ALA A 101 11.22 -15.29 -10.84
CA ALA A 101 10.77 -14.45 -9.75
C ALA A 101 11.91 -14.17 -8.76
N LEU A 102 12.03 -12.92 -8.30
CA LEU A 102 13.11 -12.44 -7.42
C LEU A 102 13.19 -13.21 -6.09
N LEU A 103 12.05 -13.64 -5.56
CA LEU A 103 11.96 -14.22 -4.23
C LEU A 103 11.96 -15.76 -4.25
N SER A 104 12.28 -16.42 -5.37
CA SER A 104 12.18 -17.88 -5.53
C SER A 104 12.87 -18.70 -4.43
N GLU A 105 14.02 -18.23 -3.94
CA GLU A 105 14.78 -18.86 -2.85
C GLU A 105 14.61 -18.14 -1.50
N GLY A 106 13.67 -17.19 -1.45
CA GLY A 106 13.48 -16.22 -0.39
C GLY A 106 12.14 -16.31 0.33
N SER A 107 11.78 -15.20 0.97
CA SER A 107 10.48 -15.05 1.62
C SER A 107 9.75 -13.75 1.30
N SER A 108 8.42 -13.78 1.40
CA SER A 108 7.51 -12.69 1.03
C SER A 108 6.40 -12.49 2.07
N TYR A 109 6.33 -11.31 2.67
CA TYR A 109 5.41 -11.02 3.75
C TYR A 109 4.56 -9.78 3.48
N GLY A 110 3.22 -9.90 3.63
CA GLY A 110 2.29 -8.76 3.56
C GLY A 110 2.07 -8.17 2.16
N ASN A 111 2.33 -8.93 1.09
CA ASN A 111 2.33 -8.43 -0.28
C ASN A 111 1.04 -8.75 -1.04
N ILE A 112 0.86 -8.20 -2.24
CA ILE A 112 -0.17 -8.72 -3.14
C ILE A 112 0.27 -10.08 -3.67
N PHE A 113 1.48 -10.14 -4.23
CA PHE A 113 2.07 -11.35 -4.84
C PHE A 113 3.08 -12.02 -3.91
N THR A 114 3.27 -13.34 -4.06
CA THR A 114 4.32 -14.05 -3.30
C THR A 114 5.73 -13.77 -3.82
N GLY A 115 5.87 -13.26 -5.04
CA GLY A 115 7.19 -13.12 -5.68
C GLY A 115 7.86 -14.45 -5.99
N GLY A 116 7.07 -15.53 -6.08
CA GLY A 116 7.56 -16.91 -6.24
C GLY A 116 8.20 -17.50 -4.98
N ALA A 117 8.01 -16.88 -3.81
CA ALA A 117 8.70 -17.27 -2.60
C ALA A 117 8.40 -18.69 -2.12
N LYS A 118 9.43 -19.38 -1.59
CA LYS A 118 9.23 -20.65 -0.87
C LYS A 118 8.51 -20.44 0.46
N ARG A 119 8.67 -19.27 1.07
CA ARG A 119 8.02 -18.92 2.33
C ARG A 119 7.27 -17.61 2.19
N PHE A 120 5.95 -17.64 2.32
CA PHE A 120 5.14 -16.43 2.24
C PHE A 120 4.06 -16.40 3.30
N ALA A 121 3.73 -15.24 3.84
CA ALA A 121 2.56 -15.13 4.70
C ALA A 121 1.85 -13.80 4.47
N PHE A 122 0.52 -13.83 4.60
CA PHE A 122 -0.34 -12.66 4.43
C PHE A 122 -0.19 -12.00 3.05
N CYS A 123 0.14 -12.80 2.03
CA CYS A 123 0.05 -12.35 0.65
C CYS A 123 -1.38 -12.50 0.15
N ILE A 124 -1.91 -11.55 -0.63
CA ILE A 124 -3.27 -11.65 -1.15
C ILE A 124 -3.45 -12.91 -2.00
N THR A 125 -2.47 -13.25 -2.84
CA THR A 125 -2.48 -14.51 -3.61
C THR A 125 -2.41 -15.77 -2.74
N ALA A 126 -1.93 -15.63 -1.51
CA ALA A 126 -1.75 -16.73 -0.58
C ALA A 126 -2.91 -16.90 0.41
N LEU A 127 -3.92 -16.02 0.41
CA LEU A 127 -5.00 -16.04 1.41
C LEU A 127 -5.83 -17.33 1.40
N GLN A 128 -5.82 -18.07 0.28
CA GLN A 128 -6.53 -19.34 0.12
C GLN A 128 -5.62 -20.58 0.27
N PHE A 129 -4.31 -20.42 0.52
CA PHE A 129 -3.39 -21.56 0.60
C PHE A 129 -3.58 -22.40 1.88
N SER A 130 -3.16 -23.67 1.79
CA SER A 130 -3.51 -24.75 2.72
C SER A 130 -3.27 -24.41 4.19
N ALA A 131 -4.17 -24.91 5.05
CA ALA A 131 -4.06 -24.81 6.50
C ALA A 131 -2.69 -25.26 7.03
N ASP A 132 -1.98 -26.12 6.31
CA ASP A 132 -0.69 -26.66 6.72
C ASP A 132 0.47 -25.66 6.56
N PHE A 133 0.47 -24.85 5.48
CA PHE A 133 1.45 -23.77 5.34
C PHE A 133 1.23 -22.72 6.45
N PHE A 134 -0.03 -22.36 6.69
CA PHE A 134 -0.40 -21.43 7.75
C PHE A 134 -0.03 -21.99 9.14
N LYS A 135 -0.35 -23.26 9.43
CA LYS A 135 0.05 -23.96 10.67
C LYS A 135 1.56 -23.95 10.88
N PHE A 136 2.36 -24.18 9.82
CA PHE A 136 3.82 -24.16 9.94
C PHE A 136 4.36 -22.77 10.30
N SER A 137 3.83 -21.72 9.66
CA SER A 137 4.13 -20.33 9.99
C SER A 137 3.72 -19.98 11.43
N VAL A 138 2.50 -20.39 11.84
CA VAL A 138 1.95 -20.19 13.20
C VAL A 138 2.80 -20.89 14.24
N MET A 139 3.23 -22.13 14.00
CA MET A 139 4.03 -22.89 14.97
C MET A 139 5.42 -22.28 15.15
N ARG A 140 6.07 -21.82 14.07
CA ARG A 140 7.36 -21.10 14.16
C ARG A 140 7.20 -19.79 14.93
N PHE A 141 6.14 -19.04 14.64
CA PHE A 141 5.83 -17.80 15.33
C PHE A 141 5.54 -18.04 16.82
N ALA A 142 4.67 -19.00 17.15
CA ALA A 142 4.35 -19.38 18.53
C ALA A 142 5.60 -19.83 19.30
N ARG A 143 6.45 -20.66 18.69
CA ARG A 143 7.74 -21.06 19.30
C ARG A 143 8.64 -19.85 19.57
N PHE A 144 8.70 -18.89 18.65
CA PHE A 144 9.44 -17.66 18.88
C PHE A 144 8.87 -16.87 20.06
N LEU A 145 7.54 -16.72 20.15
CA LEU A 145 6.89 -16.01 21.24
C LEU A 145 7.18 -16.66 22.60
N VAL A 146 7.08 -17.98 22.71
CA VAL A 146 7.39 -18.72 23.95
C VAL A 146 8.84 -18.50 24.37
N LEU A 147 9.77 -18.49 23.41
CA LEU A 147 11.21 -18.29 23.69
C LEU A 147 11.59 -16.82 23.93
N ASN A 148 10.70 -15.86 23.66
CA ASN A 148 10.99 -14.43 23.77
C ASN A 148 9.87 -13.70 24.55
N PRO A 149 9.65 -14.01 25.84
CA PRO A 149 8.53 -13.48 26.63
C PRO A 149 8.56 -11.94 26.73
N PHE A 150 9.74 -11.32 26.75
CA PHE A 150 9.88 -9.87 26.75
C PHE A 150 9.36 -9.22 25.45
N PHE A 151 9.57 -9.87 24.31
CA PHE A 151 9.02 -9.41 23.03
C PHE A 151 7.48 -9.48 23.06
N CYS A 152 6.92 -10.55 23.62
CA CYS A 152 5.48 -10.72 23.79
C CYS A 152 4.89 -9.62 24.69
N ALA A 153 5.49 -9.40 25.87
CA ALA A 153 5.04 -8.36 26.79
C ALA A 153 5.09 -6.96 26.16
N LYS A 154 6.20 -6.63 25.47
CA LYS A 154 6.32 -5.37 24.74
C LYS A 154 5.25 -5.23 23.65
N THR A 155 5.01 -6.29 22.88
CA THR A 155 4.00 -6.32 21.81
C THR A 155 2.59 -6.11 22.37
N ILE A 156 2.24 -6.81 23.45
CA ILE A 156 0.95 -6.66 24.13
C ILE A 156 0.79 -5.23 24.66
N LEU A 157 1.83 -4.66 25.27
CA LEU A 157 1.78 -3.29 25.77
C LEU A 157 1.61 -2.26 24.65
N GLN A 158 2.31 -2.45 23.53
CA GLN A 158 2.13 -1.62 22.33
C GLN A 158 0.68 -1.73 21.84
N MET A 159 0.18 -2.96 21.63
CA MET A 159 -1.21 -3.20 21.20
C MET A 159 -2.23 -2.57 22.16
N ALA A 160 -2.03 -2.67 23.47
CA ALA A 160 -2.90 -2.04 24.47
C ALA A 160 -2.87 -0.51 24.35
N GLY A 161 -1.68 0.09 24.20
CA GLY A 161 -1.54 1.53 23.97
C GLY A 161 -2.24 2.00 22.70
N GLU A 162 -2.18 1.20 21.63
CA GLU A 162 -2.83 1.48 20.35
C GLU A 162 -4.37 1.43 20.48
N VAL A 163 -4.90 0.42 21.19
CA VAL A 163 -6.34 0.31 21.48
C VAL A 163 -6.82 1.49 22.30
N LEU A 164 -6.07 1.91 23.33
CA LEU A 164 -6.45 3.06 24.17
C LEU A 164 -6.55 4.36 23.36
N ILE A 165 -5.63 4.58 22.41
CA ILE A 165 -5.68 5.73 21.49
C ILE A 165 -6.89 5.64 20.58
N GLY A 166 -7.14 4.48 19.97
CA GLY A 166 -8.31 4.27 19.12
C GLY A 166 -9.64 4.48 19.86
N VAL A 167 -9.73 4.04 21.12
CA VAL A 167 -10.91 4.27 21.98
C VAL A 167 -11.06 5.75 22.30
N LYS A 168 -9.99 6.47 22.61
CA LYS A 168 -10.01 7.92 22.84
C LYS A 168 -10.49 8.69 21.61
N ASP A 169 -10.03 8.28 20.43
CA ASP A 169 -10.44 8.91 19.17
C ASP A 169 -11.92 8.66 18.86
N VAL A 170 -12.41 7.44 19.06
CA VAL A 170 -13.85 7.12 18.95
C VAL A 170 -14.66 7.95 19.93
N LEU A 171 -14.25 8.04 21.21
CA LEU A 171 -14.93 8.86 22.21
C LEU A 171 -14.97 10.35 21.80
N SER A 172 -13.88 10.85 21.22
CA SER A 172 -13.79 12.22 20.72
C SER A 172 -14.66 12.45 19.47
N GLY A 173 -14.78 11.44 18.59
CA GLY A 173 -15.65 11.44 17.42
C GLY A 173 -17.14 11.36 17.77
N VAL A 174 -17.50 10.58 18.79
CA VAL A 174 -18.86 10.51 19.37
C VAL A 174 -19.28 11.90 19.87
N LEU A 175 -18.39 12.59 20.59
CA LEU A 175 -18.63 13.95 21.08
C LEU A 175 -18.76 14.99 19.93
N ARG A 176 -18.26 14.67 18.74
CA ARG A 176 -18.36 15.48 17.51
C ARG A 176 -19.52 15.08 16.60
N GLY A 177 -20.31 14.07 16.98
CA GLY A 177 -21.49 13.62 16.22
C GLY A 177 -21.18 12.72 15.01
N GLU A 178 -19.99 12.10 14.95
CA GLU A 178 -19.62 11.19 13.85
C GLU A 178 -20.20 9.76 14.06
N HIS A 179 -20.36 8.99 12.97
CA HIS A 179 -21.00 7.67 13.00
C HIS A 179 -20.17 6.59 13.74
N VAL A 180 -20.47 6.43 15.03
CA VAL A 180 -19.75 5.63 16.04
C VAL A 180 -19.59 4.14 15.73
N THR A 181 -20.60 3.48 15.15
CA THR A 181 -20.62 2.00 15.00
C THR A 181 -19.71 1.48 13.90
N GLN A 182 -19.60 2.21 12.79
CA GLN A 182 -18.66 1.90 11.70
C GLN A 182 -17.21 2.25 12.05
N GLU A 183 -17.02 3.06 13.10
CA GLU A 183 -15.71 3.45 13.60
C GLU A 183 -15.15 2.40 14.59
N LEU A 184 -15.97 1.87 15.51
CA LEU A 184 -15.58 0.82 16.46
C LEU A 184 -15.20 -0.51 15.80
N TYR A 185 -16.03 -1.02 14.87
CA TYR A 185 -15.72 -2.26 14.16
C TYR A 185 -14.41 -2.16 13.36
N PHE A 186 -14.13 -0.97 12.82
CA PHE A 186 -12.90 -0.69 12.08
C PHE A 186 -11.67 -0.55 12.97
N VAL A 187 -11.78 0.17 14.10
CA VAL A 187 -10.69 0.25 15.08
C VAL A 187 -10.31 -1.16 15.53
N PHE A 188 -11.29 -2.01 15.82
CA PHE A 188 -11.01 -3.37 16.27
C PHE A 188 -10.39 -4.26 15.17
N THR A 189 -11.00 -4.33 13.99
CA THR A 189 -10.53 -5.26 12.93
C THR A 189 -9.24 -4.79 12.27
N ARG A 190 -9.08 -3.48 12.06
CA ARG A 190 -8.07 -2.92 11.17
C ARG A 190 -6.85 -2.39 11.93
N VAL A 191 -7.04 -1.77 13.10
CA VAL A 191 -5.90 -1.31 13.93
C VAL A 191 -5.24 -2.51 14.62
N ILE A 192 -6.01 -3.36 15.30
CA ILE A 192 -5.44 -4.55 15.95
C ILE A 192 -4.86 -5.52 14.91
N GLY A 193 -5.56 -5.68 13.78
CA GLY A 193 -5.09 -6.49 12.65
C GLY A 193 -3.76 -5.99 12.06
N SER A 194 -3.63 -4.70 11.78
CA SER A 194 -2.39 -4.13 11.22
C SER A 194 -1.22 -4.18 12.18
N ILE A 195 -1.42 -3.99 13.49
CA ILE A 195 -0.35 -4.11 14.49
C ILE A 195 0.12 -5.55 14.64
N PHE A 196 -0.84 -6.46 14.80
CA PHE A 196 -0.55 -7.88 14.96
C PHE A 196 0.22 -8.39 13.74
N LEU A 197 -0.27 -8.03 12.55
CA LEU A 197 0.33 -8.41 11.29
C LEU A 197 1.73 -7.79 11.12
N ARG A 198 1.91 -6.49 11.42
CA ARG A 198 3.23 -5.83 11.43
C ARG A 198 4.23 -6.58 12.32
N ASN A 199 3.82 -6.96 13.53
CA ASN A 199 4.70 -7.68 14.46
C ASN A 199 4.99 -9.11 14.00
N TRP A 200 3.99 -9.80 13.42
CA TRP A 200 4.19 -11.10 12.82
C TRP A 200 5.21 -11.05 11.68
N ILE A 201 5.00 -10.16 10.71
CA ILE A 201 5.91 -9.95 9.57
C ILE A 201 7.33 -9.70 10.04
N THR A 202 7.49 -8.84 11.05
CA THR A 202 8.80 -8.50 11.64
C THR A 202 9.48 -9.71 12.24
N VAL A 203 8.76 -10.50 13.04
CA VAL A 203 9.33 -11.71 13.67
C VAL A 203 9.68 -12.75 12.62
N SER A 204 8.77 -13.03 11.69
CA SER A 204 9.00 -14.00 10.61
C SER A 204 10.25 -13.63 9.80
N THR A 205 10.41 -12.34 9.47
CA THR A 205 11.63 -11.81 8.84
C THR A 205 12.88 -12.10 9.67
N VAL A 206 12.86 -11.81 10.98
CA VAL A 206 14.02 -12.06 11.86
C VAL A 206 14.36 -13.55 11.96
N ILE A 207 13.35 -14.44 11.96
CA ILE A 207 13.60 -15.89 11.96
C ILE A 207 14.25 -16.31 10.64
N ASP A 208 13.71 -15.88 9.50
CA ASP A 208 14.26 -16.20 8.18
C ASP A 208 15.67 -15.64 7.98
N MET A 209 15.96 -14.46 8.56
CA MET A 209 17.31 -13.90 8.56
C MET A 209 18.32 -14.81 9.26
N ARG A 210 17.94 -15.40 10.41
CA ARG A 210 18.79 -16.34 11.17
C ARG A 210 19.02 -17.64 10.41
N GLU A 211 18.06 -18.04 9.58
CA GLU A 211 18.17 -19.18 8.67
C GLU A 211 18.90 -18.85 7.36
N LYS A 212 19.40 -17.61 7.22
CA LYS A 212 20.25 -17.15 6.11
C LYS A 212 19.57 -17.20 4.74
N LEU A 213 18.28 -16.89 4.69
CA LEU A 213 17.58 -16.76 3.41
C LEU A 213 18.21 -15.63 2.56
N PRO A 214 18.41 -15.84 1.25
CA PRO A 214 19.16 -14.91 0.40
C PRO A 214 18.40 -13.61 0.12
N VAL A 215 17.07 -13.64 -0.01
CA VAL A 215 16.24 -12.46 -0.28
C VAL A 215 14.97 -12.53 0.56
N ILE A 216 14.65 -11.45 1.27
CA ILE A 216 13.44 -11.35 2.09
C ILE A 216 12.72 -10.05 1.74
N HIS A 217 11.47 -10.14 1.33
CA HIS A 217 10.61 -8.99 1.11
C HIS A 217 9.51 -8.90 2.17
N LEU A 218 9.32 -7.72 2.74
CA LEU A 218 8.25 -7.43 3.68
C LEU A 218 7.59 -6.10 3.37
N ASN A 219 6.26 -6.07 3.44
CA ASN A 219 5.45 -4.88 3.26
C ASN A 219 4.69 -4.53 4.54
N TYR A 220 4.88 -3.29 5.01
CA TYR A 220 4.12 -2.70 6.11
C TYR A 220 3.03 -1.77 5.56
N PHE A 221 1.81 -2.28 5.43
CA PHE A 221 0.66 -1.57 4.85
C PHE A 221 -0.15 -0.74 5.86
N GLY A 222 0.23 -0.74 7.14
CA GLY A 222 -0.55 -0.06 8.19
C GLY A 222 -0.61 1.46 8.10
N TYR A 223 0.27 2.10 7.33
CA TYR A 223 0.16 3.54 7.03
C TYR A 223 -0.83 3.79 5.91
N ASP A 224 -0.64 3.16 4.75
CA ASP A 224 -1.49 3.28 3.55
C ASP A 224 -2.97 3.07 3.88
N GLU A 225 -3.23 2.04 4.68
CA GLU A 225 -4.55 1.66 5.15
C GLU A 225 -5.29 2.77 5.91
N GLN A 226 -4.56 3.49 6.76
CA GLN A 226 -5.12 4.57 7.59
C GLN A 226 -5.20 5.88 6.80
N ALA A 227 -4.19 6.13 5.99
CA ALA A 227 -4.09 7.28 5.11
C ALA A 227 -5.22 7.29 4.07
N HIS A 228 -5.60 6.11 3.54
CA HIS A 228 -6.75 5.99 2.63
C HIS A 228 -8.08 6.42 3.23
N ARG A 229 -8.28 6.25 4.55
CA ARG A 229 -9.55 6.59 5.21
C ARG A 229 -9.56 8.00 5.78
N ARG A 230 -8.45 8.42 6.39
CA ARG A 230 -8.39 9.68 7.18
C ARG A 230 -7.54 10.76 6.53
N GLY A 231 -6.89 10.45 5.40
CA GLY A 231 -5.95 11.33 4.72
C GLY A 231 -4.50 11.07 5.13
N PRO A 232 -3.53 11.32 4.23
CA PRO A 232 -2.11 10.98 4.42
C PRO A 232 -1.44 11.78 5.53
N THR A 233 -1.92 12.99 5.81
CA THR A 233 -1.36 13.87 6.84
C THR A 233 -2.15 13.84 8.15
N SER A 234 -3.11 12.93 8.30
CA SER A 234 -3.87 12.79 9.54
C SER A 234 -2.98 12.31 10.68
N GLU A 235 -3.23 12.79 11.90
CA GLU A 235 -2.49 12.35 13.09
C GLU A 235 -2.53 10.83 13.28
N PHE A 236 -3.66 10.19 12.93
CA PHE A 236 -3.81 8.75 13.03
C PHE A 236 -2.90 7.98 12.05
N ALA A 237 -2.83 8.43 10.78
CA ALA A 237 -1.93 7.84 9.80
C ALA A 237 -0.46 8.07 10.19
N LEU A 238 -0.11 9.29 10.60
CA LEU A 238 1.26 9.61 11.05
C LEU A 238 1.66 8.86 12.32
N TRP A 239 0.70 8.53 13.18
CA TRP A 239 0.96 7.77 14.39
C TRP A 239 1.30 6.29 14.08
N SER A 240 0.68 5.68 13.06
CA SER A 240 0.99 4.29 12.69
C SER A 240 2.45 4.12 12.20
N LEU A 241 3.03 5.19 11.63
CA LEU A 241 4.45 5.24 11.24
C LEU A 241 5.39 5.02 12.42
N LYS A 242 5.00 5.36 13.66
CA LYS A 242 5.85 5.13 14.85
C LYS A 242 6.05 3.64 15.11
N GLY A 243 4.99 2.85 14.99
CA GLY A 243 5.08 1.41 15.14
C GLY A 243 5.81 0.75 13.96
N ILE A 244 5.67 1.29 12.75
CA ILE A 244 6.45 0.86 11.58
C ILE A 244 7.94 1.16 11.78
N ASP A 245 8.31 2.35 12.26
CA ASP A 245 9.70 2.73 12.56
C ASP A 245 10.36 1.78 13.58
N ASP A 246 9.63 1.40 14.63
CA ASP A 246 10.07 0.41 15.62
C ASP A 246 10.26 -1.00 15.01
N ALA A 247 9.39 -1.39 14.09
CA ALA A 247 9.48 -2.66 13.38
C ALA A 247 10.71 -2.68 12.45
N VAL A 248 10.89 -1.63 11.65
CA VAL A 248 12.07 -1.39 10.80
C VAL A 248 13.36 -1.43 11.63
N LYS A 249 13.38 -0.74 12.77
CA LYS A 249 14.50 -0.74 13.73
C LYS A 249 14.85 -2.14 14.20
N THR A 250 13.84 -2.97 14.45
CA THR A 250 14.03 -4.37 14.89
C THR A 250 14.71 -5.19 13.81
N VAL A 251 14.26 -5.09 12.55
CA VAL A 251 14.86 -5.78 11.40
C VAL A 251 16.30 -5.31 11.17
N CYS A 252 16.53 -3.99 11.13
CA CYS A 252 17.88 -3.43 10.92
C CYS A 252 18.86 -3.84 12.02
N ARG A 253 18.43 -3.84 13.29
CA ARG A 253 19.27 -4.30 14.40
C ARG A 253 19.56 -5.80 14.31
N ALA A 254 18.61 -6.60 13.83
CA ALA A 254 18.85 -8.02 13.59
C ALA A 254 19.89 -8.23 12.47
N ALA A 255 19.83 -7.42 11.41
CA ALA A 255 20.78 -7.48 10.30
C ALA A 255 22.20 -7.14 10.75
N GLU A 256 22.36 -6.06 11.53
CA GLU A 256 23.68 -5.68 12.10
C GLU A 256 24.25 -6.76 13.03
N LYS A 257 23.40 -7.41 13.85
CA LYS A 257 23.83 -8.54 14.71
C LYS A 257 24.30 -9.75 13.90
N LEU A 258 23.75 -9.97 12.71
CA LEU A 258 24.10 -11.09 11.84
C LEU A 258 25.26 -10.78 10.89
N LYS A 259 25.69 -9.52 10.79
CA LYS A 259 26.69 -9.02 9.81
C LYS A 259 27.96 -9.84 9.71
N ARG A 260 28.48 -10.35 10.84
CA ARG A 260 29.69 -11.19 10.88
C ARG A 260 29.47 -12.61 10.32
N ARG A 261 28.26 -13.13 10.38
CA ARG A 261 27.91 -14.52 9.98
C ARG A 261 27.31 -14.58 8.59
N TYR A 262 26.41 -13.65 8.28
CA TYR A 262 25.73 -13.52 6.99
C TYR A 262 25.27 -12.05 6.82
N PRO A 263 26.04 -11.23 6.10
CA PRO A 263 25.72 -9.81 5.92
C PRO A 263 24.48 -9.61 5.04
N TYR A 264 23.55 -8.77 5.51
CA TYR A 264 22.38 -8.35 4.75
C TYR A 264 22.52 -6.89 4.31
N ASP A 265 22.19 -6.63 3.05
CA ASP A 265 21.85 -5.30 2.56
C ASP A 265 20.38 -5.02 2.83
N VAL A 266 20.08 -3.90 3.48
CA VAL A 266 18.71 -3.53 3.83
C VAL A 266 18.30 -2.32 3.02
N TRP A 267 17.30 -2.50 2.16
CA TRP A 267 16.70 -1.43 1.37
C TRP A 267 15.32 -1.13 1.92
N ILE A 268 15.06 0.14 2.16
CA ILE A 268 13.77 0.62 2.65
C ILE A 268 13.22 1.55 1.60
N TYR A 269 12.02 1.27 1.13
CA TYR A 269 11.39 2.04 0.08
C TYR A 269 9.88 2.10 0.28
N SER A 270 9.22 2.92 -0.53
CA SER A 270 7.77 2.95 -0.64
C SER A 270 7.41 2.73 -2.09
N ASP A 271 6.37 1.94 -2.35
CA ASP A 271 5.90 1.62 -3.68
C ASP A 271 5.19 2.80 -4.35
N HIS A 272 4.43 3.60 -3.60
CA HIS A 272 3.83 4.84 -4.07
C HIS A 272 3.62 5.83 -2.94
N GLY A 273 3.22 7.05 -3.30
CA GLY A 273 2.73 8.04 -2.33
C GLY A 273 1.21 8.00 -2.18
N GLN A 274 0.70 8.91 -1.36
CA GLN A 274 -0.71 9.26 -1.30
C GLN A 274 -0.86 10.76 -1.39
N GLU A 275 -2.00 11.19 -1.91
CA GLU A 275 -2.38 12.60 -2.05
C GLU A 275 -3.76 12.81 -1.43
N GLU A 276 -3.95 13.96 -0.79
CA GLU A 276 -5.26 14.30 -0.25
C GLU A 276 -6.23 14.58 -1.42
N SER A 277 -7.38 13.93 -1.40
CA SER A 277 -8.36 14.05 -2.47
C SER A 277 -9.76 14.23 -1.92
N ARG A 278 -10.59 14.93 -2.68
CA ARG A 278 -12.01 15.11 -2.39
C ARG A 278 -12.81 14.22 -3.34
N PRO A 279 -13.87 13.54 -2.87
CA PRO A 279 -14.74 12.78 -3.76
C PRO A 279 -15.25 13.64 -4.90
N TYR A 280 -15.15 13.14 -6.14
CA TYR A 280 -15.56 13.87 -7.34
C TYR A 280 -17.00 14.42 -7.22
N SER A 281 -17.92 13.59 -6.75
CA SER A 281 -19.33 13.95 -6.52
C SER A 281 -19.52 15.06 -5.51
N SER A 282 -18.64 15.21 -4.52
CA SER A 282 -18.71 16.31 -3.53
C SER A 282 -18.32 17.67 -4.11
N VAL A 283 -17.51 17.68 -5.18
CA VAL A 283 -17.04 18.90 -5.84
C VAL A 283 -17.96 19.28 -7.01
N ILE A 284 -18.39 18.28 -7.79
CA ILE A 284 -19.17 18.48 -9.03
C ILE A 284 -20.68 18.33 -8.79
N GLY A 285 -21.10 17.72 -7.68
CA GLY A 285 -22.51 17.46 -7.36
C GLY A 285 -23.10 16.24 -8.07
N ASN A 286 -22.37 15.62 -9.00
CA ASN A 286 -22.80 14.42 -9.74
C ASN A 286 -21.70 13.35 -9.73
N ASP A 287 -22.10 12.09 -9.77
CA ASP A 287 -21.17 10.98 -9.96
C ASP A 287 -20.58 11.00 -11.39
N ILE A 288 -19.31 10.61 -11.53
CA ILE A 288 -18.62 10.51 -12.81
C ILE A 288 -19.35 9.54 -13.74
N LYS A 289 -19.90 8.45 -13.20
CA LYS A 289 -20.72 7.49 -13.95
C LYS A 289 -21.94 8.17 -14.57
N CYS A 290 -22.66 8.97 -13.79
CA CYS A 290 -23.84 9.71 -14.25
C CYS A 290 -23.47 10.66 -15.41
N ILE A 291 -22.37 11.39 -15.28
CA ILE A 291 -21.90 12.31 -16.33
C ILE A 291 -21.54 11.55 -17.61
N ILE A 292 -20.83 10.42 -17.49
CA ILE A 292 -20.46 9.59 -18.63
C ILE A 292 -21.69 8.99 -19.30
N GLU A 293 -22.63 8.44 -18.53
CA GLU A 293 -23.89 7.89 -19.05
C GLU A 293 -24.73 8.96 -19.76
N ASN A 294 -24.83 10.16 -19.17
CA ASN A 294 -25.53 11.28 -19.79
C ASN A 294 -24.86 11.74 -21.08
N TYR A 295 -23.52 11.78 -21.12
CA TYR A 295 -22.78 12.09 -22.34
C TYR A 295 -23.07 11.09 -23.45
N PHE A 296 -22.96 9.78 -23.16
CA PHE A 296 -23.22 8.75 -24.16
C PHE A 296 -24.67 8.73 -24.62
N ARG A 297 -25.64 8.90 -23.73
CA ARG A 297 -27.06 9.04 -24.09
C ARG A 297 -27.31 10.25 -24.98
N ALA A 298 -26.72 11.40 -24.66
CA ALA A 298 -26.85 12.61 -25.48
C ALA A 298 -26.21 12.45 -26.86
N THR A 299 -25.08 11.76 -26.96
CA THR A 299 -24.46 11.44 -28.25
C THR A 299 -25.24 10.39 -29.05
N GLU A 300 -25.78 9.36 -28.42
CA GLU A 300 -26.66 8.38 -29.09
C GLU A 300 -27.94 9.04 -29.60
N TYR A 301 -28.52 9.97 -28.84
CA TYR A 301 -29.69 10.74 -29.26
C TYR A 301 -29.39 11.67 -30.45
N LYS A 302 -28.18 12.22 -30.54
CA LYS A 302 -27.72 12.98 -31.71
C LYS A 302 -27.40 12.10 -32.92
N HIS A 303 -27.02 10.84 -32.72
CA HIS A 303 -26.65 9.90 -33.79
C HIS A 303 -27.78 8.93 -34.18
N GLY A 304 -29.05 9.28 -33.87
CA GLY A 304 -30.25 8.63 -34.42
C GLY A 304 -30.38 8.67 -35.94
N ARG A 305 -29.37 9.15 -36.67
CA ARG A 305 -29.08 8.78 -38.06
C ARG A 305 -27.63 8.31 -38.13
N HIS A 306 -27.43 7.04 -38.46
CA HIS A 306 -26.13 6.52 -38.86
C HIS A 306 -25.58 7.35 -40.04
N GLN A 307 -24.61 8.22 -39.77
CA GLN A 307 -23.52 8.56 -40.68
C GLN A 307 -22.42 9.32 -39.93
N GLY A 308 -21.20 8.79 -39.97
CA GLY A 308 -19.97 9.55 -39.73
C GLY A 308 -19.60 9.78 -38.27
N ARG A 309 -18.52 9.12 -37.84
CA ARG A 309 -17.75 9.45 -36.64
C ARG A 309 -17.26 10.91 -36.79
N GLN A 310 -17.90 11.86 -36.12
CA GLN A 310 -17.31 13.19 -35.92
C GLN A 310 -16.74 13.25 -34.51
N ASP A 311 -15.42 13.36 -34.44
CA ASP A 311 -14.69 13.66 -33.21
C ASP A 311 -15.18 14.99 -32.65
N VAL A 312 -15.82 14.96 -31.48
CA VAL A 312 -16.06 16.17 -30.70
C VAL A 312 -14.69 16.64 -30.21
N SER A 313 -14.16 17.69 -30.84
CA SER A 313 -12.85 18.23 -30.48
C SER A 313 -12.80 18.62 -29.00
N LEU A 314 -11.69 18.31 -28.33
CA LEU A 314 -11.42 18.62 -26.92
C LEU A 314 -11.71 20.09 -26.53
N ASN A 315 -11.71 20.99 -27.52
CA ASN A 315 -11.97 22.43 -27.37
C ASN A 315 -13.42 22.76 -26.95
N GLU A 316 -14.43 21.97 -27.34
CA GLU A 316 -15.82 22.21 -26.90
C GLU A 316 -16.02 21.87 -25.41
N TRP A 317 -15.30 20.86 -24.93
CA TRP A 317 -15.32 20.47 -23.51
C TRP A 317 -14.67 21.53 -22.63
N GLN A 318 -13.56 22.13 -23.07
CA GLN A 318 -12.90 23.22 -22.36
C GLN A 318 -13.80 24.45 -22.24
N LYS A 319 -14.58 24.78 -23.28
CA LYS A 319 -15.59 25.85 -23.22
C LYS A 319 -16.68 25.57 -22.19
N LEU A 320 -17.27 24.36 -22.21
CA LEU A 320 -18.30 23.96 -21.25
C LEU A 320 -17.79 23.90 -19.80
N TYR A 321 -16.53 23.51 -19.62
CA TYR A 321 -15.86 23.49 -18.32
C TYR A 321 -15.60 24.91 -17.80
N ALA A 322 -15.12 25.82 -18.66
CA ALA A 322 -14.89 27.22 -18.34
C ALA A 322 -16.19 27.95 -17.97
N GLU A 323 -17.28 27.71 -18.70
CA GLU A 323 -18.60 28.29 -18.41
C GLU A 323 -19.18 27.82 -17.06
N ARG A 324 -18.93 26.55 -16.69
CA ARG A 324 -19.37 26.01 -15.39
C ARG A 324 -18.49 26.51 -14.23
N LEU A 325 -17.19 26.68 -14.45
CA LEU A 325 -16.30 27.31 -13.46
C LEU A 325 -16.71 28.76 -13.20
N ALA A 326 -17.02 29.53 -14.25
CA ALA A 326 -17.50 30.90 -14.14
C ALA A 326 -18.82 31.02 -13.33
N LYS A 327 -19.76 30.08 -13.51
CA LYS A 327 -21.00 30.01 -12.69
C LYS A 327 -20.77 29.58 -11.24
N SER A 328 -19.63 28.94 -10.93
CA SER A 328 -19.31 28.48 -9.58
C SER A 328 -18.55 29.51 -8.72
N GLY A 329 -18.28 30.70 -9.26
CA GLY A 329 -17.60 31.79 -8.55
C GLY A 329 -16.12 31.54 -8.26
N LYS A 330 -15.48 30.55 -8.91
CA LYS A 330 -14.06 30.24 -8.74
C LYS A 330 -13.27 30.62 -9.98
N SER A 331 -12.30 31.51 -9.83
CA SER A 331 -11.31 31.85 -10.86
C SER A 331 -10.22 30.79 -10.91
N GLY A 332 -10.43 29.75 -11.71
CA GLY A 332 -9.37 28.81 -12.10
C GLY A 332 -8.94 29.10 -13.53
N SER A 333 -7.66 29.43 -13.76
CA SER A 333 -7.11 29.57 -15.10
C SER A 333 -6.97 28.19 -15.76
N ILE A 334 -7.44 28.08 -17.00
CA ILE A 334 -7.26 26.89 -17.85
C ILE A 334 -5.76 26.76 -18.16
N PRO A 335 -5.09 25.63 -17.86
CA PRO A 335 -3.71 25.43 -18.28
C PRO A 335 -3.65 25.33 -19.81
N PRO A 336 -2.68 25.98 -20.47
CA PRO A 336 -2.56 25.91 -21.92
C PRO A 336 -2.23 24.48 -22.36
N VAL A 337 -2.85 24.08 -23.47
CA VAL A 337 -2.51 22.86 -24.19
C VAL A 337 -1.21 23.17 -24.94
N ASN A 338 -0.09 22.58 -24.50
CA ASN A 338 1.05 22.45 -25.38
C ASN A 338 0.72 21.29 -26.33
N GLU A 339 0.45 21.63 -27.59
CA GLU A 339 0.43 20.66 -28.68
C GLU A 339 1.89 20.35 -29.03
N GLU A 340 2.36 19.15 -28.64
CA GLU A 340 3.40 18.38 -29.33
C GLU A 340 3.21 16.88 -29.08
#